data_AF-A0A1I3LGM8-F1
#
_entry.id   AF-A0A1I3LGM8-F1
#
_cell.length_a   1.000
_cell.length_b   1.000
_cell.length_c   1.000
_cell.angle_alpha   90.00
_cell.angle_beta   90.00
_cell.angle_gamma   90.00
#
_symmetry.space_group_name_H-M   'P 1'
#
loop_
_entity.id
_entity.type
_entity.pdbx_description
1 polymer ?
#
loop_
_entity_poly.entity_id
_entity_poly.type
_entity_poly.pdbx_seq_one_letter_code
_entity_poly.pdbx_strand_id
1 'polypeptide(L)' 'MSTYRKRFLDGTEHDVYEVLIAFGVTCPACQHAIKKLLAAGQRGSKGKAQDLKEAEASVARARQIEEALRERAEREAAA' A
#
# COMPACT_ATOMS: atom_id res chain seq x y z
N MET A 1 -12.85 -5.85 16.13
CA MET A 1 -11.65 -6.46 15.52
C MET A 1 -11.26 -5.67 14.28
N SER A 2 -9.98 -5.33 14.09
CA SER A 2 -9.48 -4.72 12.85
C SER A 2 -9.76 -5.66 11.67
N THR A 3 -10.29 -5.14 10.57
CA THR A 3 -10.55 -5.90 9.33
C THR A 3 -9.27 -6.44 8.68
N TYR A 4 -8.09 -6.07 9.21
CA TYR A 4 -6.78 -6.36 8.64
C TYR A 4 -5.96 -7.38 9.42
N ARG A 5 -6.48 -7.94 10.52
CA ARG A 5 -5.80 -8.98 11.29
C ARG A 5 -5.91 -10.33 10.60
N LYS A 6 -4.78 -11.02 10.38
CA LYS A 6 -4.72 -12.36 9.78
C LYS A 6 -3.78 -13.27 10.58
N ARG A 7 -4.13 -14.55 10.63
CA ARG A 7 -3.29 -15.62 11.20
C ARG A 7 -2.31 -16.12 10.14
N PHE A 8 -1.05 -16.23 10.52
CA PHE A 8 0.05 -16.70 9.68
C PHE A 8 0.28 -18.21 9.87
N LEU A 9 1.08 -18.82 8.99
CA LEU A 9 1.32 -20.26 8.98
C LEU A 9 2.03 -20.77 10.24
N ASP A 10 2.84 -19.93 10.88
CA ASP A 10 3.53 -20.21 12.14
C ASP A 10 2.61 -20.06 13.38
N GLY A 11 1.33 -19.77 13.17
CA GLY A 11 0.34 -19.62 14.23
C GLY A 11 0.30 -18.25 14.89
N THR A 12 1.16 -17.32 14.47
CA THR A 12 1.12 -15.92 14.92
C THR A 12 -0.03 -15.14 14.26
N GLU A 13 -0.39 -13.99 14.85
CA GLU A 13 -1.40 -13.09 14.29
C GLU A 13 -0.83 -11.70 14.10
N HIS A 14 -0.91 -11.20 12.88
CA HIS A 14 -0.42 -9.87 12.52
C HIS A 14 -1.51 -9.06 11.81
N ASP A 15 -1.51 -7.77 12.08
CA ASP A 15 -2.25 -6.77 11.32
C ASP A 15 -1.43 -6.31 10.10
N VAL A 16 -2.09 -5.92 9.02
CA VAL A 16 -1.44 -5.41 7.80
C VAL A 16 -0.44 -4.29 8.09
N TYR A 17 -0.67 -3.46 9.10
CA TYR A 17 0.27 -2.39 9.45
C TYR A 17 1.60 -2.92 9.99
N GLU A 18 1.60 -4.06 10.70
CA GLU A 18 2.85 -4.71 11.15
C GLU A 18 3.66 -5.19 9.94
N VAL A 19 3.00 -5.73 8.92
CA VAL A 19 3.64 -6.12 7.65
C VAL A 19 4.19 -4.88 6.92
N LEU A 20 3.42 -3.80 6.83
CA LEU A 20 3.88 -2.56 6.19
C LEU A 20 5.13 -1.99 6.89
N ILE A 21 5.16 -2.03 8.22
CA ILE A 21 6.32 -1.61 9.02
C ILE A 21 7.51 -2.54 8.80
N ALA A 22 7.30 -3.86 8.82
CA ALA A 22 8.36 -4.85 8.64
C ALA A 22 9.06 -4.73 7.27
N PHE A 23 8.32 -4.34 6.23
CA PHE A 23 8.86 -4.09 4.88
C PHE A 23 9.33 -2.65 4.66
N GLY A 24 9.25 -1.77 5.67
CA GLY A 24 9.67 -0.37 5.56
C GLY A 24 8.82 0.44 4.55
N VAL A 25 7.55 0.09 4.38
CA VAL A 25 6.67 0.79 3.41
C VAL A 25 6.27 2.15 3.96
N THR A 26 6.97 3.19 3.54
CA THR A 26 6.74 4.57 4.02
C THR A 26 5.81 5.38 3.11
N CYS A 27 5.76 5.08 1.81
CA CYS A 27 4.91 5.80 0.86
C CYS A 27 3.41 5.54 1.15
N PRO A 28 2.61 6.57 1.50
CA PRO A 28 1.18 6.38 1.82
C PRO A 28 0.38 5.76 0.67
N ALA A 29 0.73 6.09 -0.57
CA ALA A 29 0.09 5.52 -1.76
C ALA A 29 0.37 4.01 -1.88
N CYS A 30 1.59 3.56 -1.59
CA CYS A 30 1.93 2.15 -1.51
C CYS A 30 1.16 1.44 -0.38
N GLN A 31 1.08 2.06 0.81
CA GLN A 31 0.31 1.50 1.93
C GLN A 31 -1.17 1.29 1.55
N HIS A 32 -1.79 2.27 0.88
CA HIS A 32 -3.16 2.15 0.38
C HIS A 32 -3.32 1.05 -0.66
N ALA A 33 -2.37 0.92 -1.60
CA ALA A 33 -2.38 -0.15 -2.61
C ALA A 33 -2.32 -1.53 -1.95
N ILE A 34 -1.35 -1.76 -1.08
CA ILE A 34 -1.11 -3.05 -0.41
C ILE A 34 -2.33 -3.45 0.42
N LYS A 35 -2.91 -2.53 1.21
CA LYS A 35 -4.12 -2.81 2.00
C LYS A 35 -5.30 -3.25 1.13
N LYS A 36 -5.47 -2.65 -0.05
CA LYS A 36 -6.54 -3.03 -0.98
C LYS A 36 -6.27 -4.39 -1.63
N LEU A 37 -5.02 -4.68 -1.98
CA LEU A 37 -4.63 -5.98 -2.55
C LEU A 37 -4.82 -7.13 -1.55
N LEU A 38 -4.43 -6.94 -0.28
CA LEU A 38 -4.52 -7.97 0.75
C LEU A 38 -5.95 -8.22 1.24
N ALA A 39 -6.85 -7.23 1.12
CA ALA A 39 -8.22 -7.31 1.62
C ALA A 39 -9.29 -7.13 0.51
N ALA A 40 -8.95 -7.40 -0.75
CA ALA A 40 -9.84 -7.16 -1.90
C ALA A 40 -11.14 -7.97 -1.79
N GLY A 41 -12.28 -7.29 -1.83
CA GLY A 41 -13.62 -7.88 -1.69
C GLY A 41 -13.98 -8.32 -0.27
N GLN A 42 -13.12 -8.05 0.73
CA GLN A 42 -13.34 -8.41 2.13
C GLN A 42 -13.79 -7.21 2.99
N ARG A 43 -13.85 -6.00 2.40
CA ARG A 43 -14.05 -4.73 3.14
C ARG A 43 -15.51 -4.30 3.34
N GLY A 44 -16.47 -5.19 3.08
CA GLY A 44 -17.89 -5.03 3.41
C GLY A 44 -18.67 -3.98 2.59
N SER A 45 -18.02 -2.91 2.13
CA SER A 45 -18.67 -1.80 1.41
C SER A 45 -18.38 -1.77 -0.11
N LYS A 46 -17.36 -2.49 -0.57
CA LYS A 46 -16.92 -2.49 -1.99
C LYS A 46 -16.64 -3.91 -2.46
N GLY A 47 -16.91 -4.14 -3.75
CA GLY A 47 -16.60 -5.40 -4.42
C GLY A 47 -15.12 -5.53 -4.80
N LYS A 48 -14.67 -6.76 -5.03
CA LYS A 48 -13.28 -7.07 -5.40
C LYS A 48 -12.76 -6.26 -6.59
N ALA A 49 -13.57 -6.10 -7.65
CA ALA A 49 -13.18 -5.35 -8.84
C ALA A 49 -12.91 -3.86 -8.53
N GLN A 50 -13.73 -3.25 -7.67
CA GLN A 50 -13.54 -1.87 -7.24
C GLN A 50 -12.26 -1.72 -6.39
N ASP A 51 -12.01 -2.64 -5.46
CA ASP A 51 -10.79 -2.62 -4.66
C ASP A 51 -9.52 -2.74 -5.51
N LEU A 52 -9.54 -3.59 -6.55
CA LEU A 52 -8.43 -3.74 -7.49
C LEU A 52 -8.19 -2.46 -8.31
N LYS A 53 -9.26 -1.83 -8.84
CA LYS A 53 -9.16 -0.55 -9.54
C LYS A 53 -8.61 0.56 -8.64
N GLU A 54 -9.04 0.58 -7.38
CA GLU A 54 -8.54 1.55 -6.41
C GLU A 54 -7.09 1.27 -5.98
N ALA A 55 -6.64 0.01 -6.03
CA ALA A 55 -5.26 -0.36 -5.80
C ALA A 55 -4.37 0.12 -6.95
N GLU A 56 -4.79 -0.11 -8.20
CA GLU A 56 -4.12 0.39 -9.42
C GLU A 56 -3.92 1.92 -9.36
N ALA A 57 -4.98 2.66 -9.04
CA ALA A 57 -4.90 4.12 -8.88
C ALA A 57 -3.90 4.55 -7.78
N SER A 58 -3.78 3.76 -6.72
CA SER A 58 -2.84 4.03 -5.62
C SER A 58 -1.39 3.77 -6.07
N VAL A 59 -1.15 2.72 -6.85
CA VAL A 59 0.17 2.42 -7.44
C VAL A 59 0.57 3.50 -8.45
N ALA A 60 -0.36 3.93 -9.32
CA ALA A 60 -0.10 5.01 -10.26
C ALA A 60 0.33 6.30 -9.54
N ARG A 61 -0.32 6.65 -8.42
CA ARG A 61 0.07 7.78 -7.58
C ARG A 61 1.44 7.59 -6.94
N ALA A 62 1.75 6.40 -6.43
CA ALA A 62 3.06 6.10 -5.86
C ALA A 62 4.18 6.34 -6.89
N ARG A 63 3.98 5.86 -8.13
CA ARG A 63 4.92 6.06 -9.23
C ARG A 63 5.15 7.53 -9.56
N GLN A 64 4.08 8.32 -9.63
CA GLN A 64 4.19 9.78 -9.84
C GLN A 64 4.98 10.48 -8.75
N ILE A 65 4.80 10.07 -7.49
CA ILE A 65 5.55 10.63 -6.35
C ILE A 65 7.03 10.30 -6.50
N GLU A 66 7.36 9.04 -6.84
CA GLU A 66 8.74 8.59 -7.03
C GLU A 66 9.45 9.38 -8.15
N GLU A 67 8.78 9.51 -9.30
CA GLU A 67 9.28 10.28 -10.45
C GLU A 67 9.53 11.75 -10.06
N ALA A 68 8.59 12.39 -9.36
CA ALA A 68 8.72 13.78 -8.93
C ALA A 68 9.84 13.99 -7.89
N LEU A 69 10.03 13.04 -6.96
CA LEU A 69 11.13 13.09 -5.99
C LEU A 69 12.49 12.95 -6.69
N ARG A 70 12.58 12.04 -7.67
CA ARG A 70 13.79 11.88 -8.49
C ARG A 70 14.14 13.16 -9.24
N GLU A 71 13.17 13.74 -9.94
CA GLU A 71 13.38 15.01 -10.67
C GLU A 71 13.81 16.15 -9.74
N ARG A 72 13.24 16.21 -8.53
CA ARG A 72 13.64 17.20 -7.54
C ARG A 72 15.08 17.00 -7.08
N ALA A 73 15.48 15.76 -6.79
CA ALA A 73 16.85 15.44 -6.39
C ALA A 73 17.87 15.76 -7.50
N GLU A 74 17.53 15.49 -8.77
CA GLU A 74 18.35 15.84 -9.93
C GLU A 74 18.54 17.36 -10.06
N ARG A 75 17.46 18.14 -9.85
CA ARG A 75 17.54 19.62 -9.86
C ARG A 75 18.37 20.17 -8.71
N GLU A 76 18.23 19.61 -7.51
CA GLU A 76 19.02 20.02 -6.35
C GLU A 76 20.50 19.66 -6.52
N ALA A 77 20.84 18.54 -7.18
CA ALA A 77 22.22 18.15 -7.47
C ALA A 77 22.87 18.97 -8.60
N ALA A 78 22.07 19.57 -9.49
CA ALA A 78 22.54 20.40 -10.59
C ALA A 78 22.69 21.90 -10.23
N ALA A 79 22.24 22.29 -9.03
CA ALA A 79 22.31 23.65 -8.49
C ALA A 79 23.52 23.84 -7.56
#